data_AF-A0A954ZYZ6-F1
#
_entry.id   AF-A0A954ZYZ6-F1
#
_cell.length_a   1.000
_cell.length_b   1.000
_cell.length_c   1.000
_cell.angle_alpha   90.00
_cell.angle_beta   90.00
_cell.angle_gamma   90.00
#
_symmetry.space_group_name_H-M   'P 1'
#
loop_
_entity.id
_entity.type
_entity.pdbx_description
1 polymer ?
#
loop_
_entity_poly.entity_id
_entity_poly.type
_entity_poly.pdbx_seq_one_letter_code
_entity_poly.pdbx_strand_id
1 'polypeptide(L)'
;MHEPVKAVRIQPKTFADAPRASAQIVKQQLTGNNLQSGRKPGKSGNVLDHAPRRLDVSTLTDLRRTPPPYLVERIRNLASFLPIEDRELVNAVYLEGKSMASIARMSGRSHKAVREHVRRIVTRILSPAFAYVALESENWPPRRKKVATLLFLHGLPLRPTAKKSGQTLHSVRKTYDAINEIVSNLNHQQFQARPGSIGRDDTSHDVRQAWSA
;
A
#
# COMPACT_ATOMS: atom_id res chain seq x y z
N MET A 1 13.44 -45.65 -36.52
CA MET A 1 13.34 -44.34 -37.20
C MET A 1 13.05 -43.29 -36.13
N HIS A 2 14.06 -42.53 -35.71
CA HIS A 2 13.92 -41.48 -34.69
C HIS A 2 13.66 -40.14 -35.38
N GLU A 3 12.48 -39.55 -35.16
CA GLU A 3 12.20 -38.18 -35.59
C GLU A 3 12.95 -37.17 -34.69
N PRO A 4 13.61 -36.15 -35.27
CA PRO A 4 14.22 -35.07 -34.51
C PRO A 4 13.14 -34.10 -34.00
N VAL A 5 13.07 -33.95 -32.67
CA VAL A 5 12.21 -32.97 -32.00
C VAL A 5 12.66 -31.56 -32.38
N LYS A 6 11.89 -30.86 -33.20
CA LYS A 6 12.13 -29.46 -33.59
C LYS A 6 12.02 -28.56 -32.36
N ALA A 7 13.13 -27.90 -32.01
CA ALA A 7 13.16 -26.92 -30.93
C ALA A 7 12.25 -25.71 -31.27
N VAL A 8 11.14 -25.58 -30.55
CA VAL A 8 10.23 -24.43 -30.67
C VAL A 8 10.92 -23.22 -30.06
N ARG A 9 11.40 -22.33 -30.94
CA ARG A 9 12.01 -21.04 -30.56
C ARG A 9 10.90 -20.09 -30.11
N ILE A 10 10.60 -20.09 -28.82
CA ILE A 10 9.66 -19.13 -28.21
C ILE A 10 10.31 -17.75 -28.27
N GLN A 11 9.81 -16.88 -29.15
CA GLN A 11 10.24 -15.48 -29.19
C GLN A 11 9.83 -14.77 -27.89
N PRO A 12 10.73 -13.99 -27.25
CA PRO A 12 10.37 -13.21 -26.08
C PRO A 12 9.40 -12.10 -26.51
N LYS A 13 8.13 -12.21 -26.09
CA LYS A 13 7.17 -11.11 -26.23
C LYS A 13 7.75 -9.87 -25.56
N THR A 14 7.93 -8.83 -26.36
CA THR A 14 8.42 -7.51 -25.96
C THR A 14 7.50 -6.94 -24.87
N PHE A 15 8.14 -6.30 -23.89
CA PHE A 15 7.58 -5.95 -22.58
C PHE A 15 6.64 -4.72 -22.60
N ALA A 16 6.27 -4.21 -23.78
CA ALA A 16 5.73 -2.86 -23.94
C ALA A 16 4.19 -2.76 -23.88
N ASP A 17 3.45 -3.85 -24.09
CA ASP A 17 2.00 -3.80 -24.31
C ASP A 17 1.17 -4.53 -23.22
N ALA A 18 1.55 -4.38 -21.94
CA ALA A 18 0.68 -4.81 -20.84
C ALA A 18 -0.50 -3.82 -20.67
N PRO A 19 -1.74 -4.28 -20.45
CA PRO A 19 -2.95 -3.49 -20.63
C PRO A 19 -3.07 -2.36 -19.61
N ARG A 20 -3.20 -1.12 -20.11
CA ARG A 20 -3.47 0.10 -19.32
C ARG A 20 -4.81 0.08 -18.55
N ALA A 21 -5.68 -0.90 -18.81
CA ALA A 21 -7.05 -0.96 -18.28
C ALA A 21 -7.12 -1.29 -16.78
N SER A 22 -6.21 -2.12 -16.24
CA SER A 22 -6.23 -2.55 -14.83
C SER A 22 -5.91 -1.40 -13.85
N ALA A 23 -5.07 -0.46 -14.28
CA ALA A 23 -4.61 0.66 -13.46
C ALA A 23 -5.72 1.64 -13.05
N GLN A 24 -6.82 1.74 -13.82
CA GLN A 24 -7.94 2.63 -13.45
C GLN A 24 -8.80 2.08 -12.30
N ILE A 25 -8.99 0.75 -12.24
CA ILE A 25 -9.72 0.08 -11.16
C ILE A 25 -8.94 0.21 -9.84
N VAL A 26 -7.61 0.04 -9.91
CA VAL A 26 -6.70 0.23 -8.78
C VAL A 26 -6.70 1.69 -8.30
N LYS A 27 -6.76 2.66 -9.23
CA LYS A 27 -6.88 4.09 -8.87
C LYS A 27 -8.17 4.36 -8.07
N GLN A 28 -9.31 3.79 -8.45
CA GLN A 28 -10.57 4.00 -7.72
C GLN A 28 -10.57 3.35 -6.33
N GLN A 29 -9.98 2.16 -6.17
CA GLN A 29 -9.94 1.47 -4.87
C GLN A 29 -8.93 2.09 -3.89
N LEU A 30 -7.82 2.67 -4.38
CA LEU A 30 -6.81 3.31 -3.53
C LEU A 30 -7.14 4.76 -3.14
N THR A 31 -7.95 5.47 -3.93
CA THR A 31 -8.29 6.88 -3.66
C THR A 31 -9.41 7.07 -2.64
N GLY A 32 -10.00 5.99 -2.15
CA GLY A 32 -11.07 6.03 -1.17
C GLY A 32 -12.38 6.37 -1.84
N ASN A 33 -13.30 5.40 -1.80
CA ASN A 33 -14.73 5.68 -1.79
C ASN A 33 -14.99 6.67 -0.64
N ASN A 34 -14.96 7.95 -0.98
CA ASN A 34 -15.44 9.03 -0.14
C ASN A 34 -16.95 8.83 -0.06
N LEU A 35 -17.36 8.01 0.91
CA LEU A 35 -18.74 7.86 1.34
C LEU A 35 -19.30 9.26 1.52
N GLN A 36 -20.23 9.62 0.64
CA GLN A 36 -21.22 10.67 0.86
C GLN A 36 -22.09 10.26 2.07
N SER A 37 -21.52 10.26 3.27
CA SER A 37 -22.31 10.18 4.48
C SER A 37 -22.92 11.57 4.66
N GLY A 38 -24.22 11.69 4.38
CA GLY A 38 -25.03 12.89 4.59
C GLY A 38 -25.20 13.25 6.07
N ARG A 39 -24.09 13.44 6.80
CA ARG A 39 -24.12 14.03 8.14
C ARG A 39 -24.29 15.54 7.99
N LYS A 40 -25.42 16.03 8.47
CA LYS A 40 -25.75 17.46 8.59
C LYS A 40 -24.58 18.22 9.23
N PRO A 41 -24.21 19.41 8.73
CA PRO A 41 -23.14 20.22 9.29
C PRO A 41 -23.55 20.74 10.66
N GLY A 42 -23.06 20.09 11.72
CA GLY A 42 -23.08 20.64 13.07
C GLY A 42 -22.09 21.82 13.13
N LYS A 43 -22.64 22.99 13.44
CA LYS A 43 -22.04 24.30 13.75
C LYS A 43 -20.49 24.30 13.90
N SER A 44 -19.88 25.05 12.99
CA SER A 44 -18.45 25.17 12.72
C SER A 44 -17.63 25.72 13.89
N GLY A 45 -16.95 24.82 14.61
CA GLY A 45 -15.78 25.18 15.40
C GLY A 45 -14.52 24.95 14.56
N ASN A 46 -13.97 26.01 13.99
CA ASN A 46 -12.60 26.16 13.45
C ASN A 46 -11.83 24.85 13.14
N VAL A 47 -12.30 24.07 12.13
CA VAL A 47 -11.56 22.93 11.56
C VAL A 47 -10.65 23.45 10.45
N LEU A 48 -9.75 24.37 10.79
CA LEU A 48 -8.78 24.88 9.82
C LEU A 48 -7.74 23.79 9.52
N ASP A 49 -7.67 23.43 8.24
CA ASP A 49 -6.50 22.85 7.58
C ASP A 49 -5.80 21.69 8.27
N HIS A 50 -6.50 20.56 8.41
CA HIS A 50 -5.81 19.28 8.49
C HIS A 50 -5.47 18.81 7.09
N ALA A 51 -4.51 19.50 6.44
CA ALA A 51 -3.72 18.89 5.39
C ALA A 51 -3.33 17.48 5.88
N PRO A 52 -3.50 16.42 5.08
CA PRO A 52 -3.34 15.05 5.56
C PRO A 52 -1.94 14.91 6.13
N ARG A 53 -1.82 14.97 7.47
CA ARG A 53 -0.56 14.76 8.17
C ARG A 53 -0.10 13.41 7.65
N ARG A 54 1.09 13.38 7.05
CA ARG A 54 1.74 12.12 6.66
C ARG A 54 1.52 11.18 7.83
N LEU A 55 0.67 10.16 7.63
CA LEU A 55 0.23 9.32 8.72
C LEU A 55 1.49 8.64 9.24
N ASP A 56 1.99 9.11 10.37
CA ASP A 56 3.15 8.52 10.97
C ASP A 56 2.76 7.08 11.30
N VAL A 57 3.43 6.12 10.67
CA VAL A 57 3.17 4.70 10.86
C VAL A 57 3.30 4.34 12.35
N SER A 58 4.09 5.10 13.10
CA SER A 58 4.16 4.98 14.55
C SER A 58 2.83 5.28 15.23
N THR A 59 2.14 6.35 14.83
CA THR A 59 0.79 6.66 15.34
C THR A 59 -0.25 5.65 14.90
N LEU A 60 -0.12 5.09 13.69
CA LEU A 60 -1.04 4.07 13.18
C LEU A 60 -0.88 2.71 13.87
N THR A 61 0.29 2.45 14.45
CA THR A 61 0.61 1.19 15.14
C THR A 61 0.52 1.32 16.65
N ASP A 62 0.18 2.52 17.16
CA ASP A 62 -0.13 2.71 18.58
C ASP A 62 -1.57 2.28 18.87
N LEU A 63 -1.71 1.02 19.23
CA LEU A 63 -3.00 0.39 19.56
C LEU A 63 -3.65 0.95 20.84
N ARG A 64 -2.94 1.82 21.58
CA ARG A 64 -3.57 2.60 22.66
C ARG A 64 -4.58 3.61 22.12
N ARG A 65 -4.45 3.97 20.84
CA ARG A 65 -5.39 4.82 20.12
C ARG A 65 -6.28 3.94 19.26
N THR A 66 -7.58 4.19 19.29
CA THR A 66 -8.51 3.55 18.37
C THR A 66 -8.22 4.06 16.95
N PRO A 67 -7.80 3.18 16.01
CA PRO A 67 -7.59 3.60 14.63
C PRO A 67 -8.90 4.04 14.00
N PRO A 68 -8.87 4.98 13.04
CA PRO A 68 -10.09 5.42 12.38
C PRO A 68 -10.72 4.25 11.57
N PRO A 69 -12.05 4.14 11.48
CA PRO A 69 -12.72 2.99 10.85
C PRO A 69 -12.27 2.68 9.42
N TYR A 70 -12.05 3.71 8.60
CA TYR A 70 -11.59 3.54 7.21
C TYR A 70 -10.22 2.86 7.12
N LEU A 71 -9.35 3.06 8.11
CA LEU A 71 -8.03 2.44 8.13
C LEU A 71 -8.12 0.97 8.50
N VAL A 72 -8.99 0.63 9.46
CA VAL A 72 -9.27 -0.77 9.85
C VAL A 72 -9.79 -1.54 8.64
N GLU A 73 -10.75 -0.97 7.91
CA GLU A 73 -11.29 -1.56 6.70
C GLU A 73 -10.21 -1.74 5.62
N ARG A 74 -9.35 -0.74 5.41
CA ARG A 74 -8.23 -0.84 4.47
C ARG A 74 -7.24 -1.94 4.86
N ILE A 75 -6.86 -2.02 6.14
CA ILE A 75 -5.98 -3.07 6.67
C ILE A 75 -6.61 -4.44 6.46
N ARG A 76 -7.90 -4.59 6.79
CA ARG A 76 -8.66 -5.83 6.58
C ARG A 76 -8.63 -6.29 5.12
N ASN A 77 -8.96 -5.39 4.20
CA ASN A 77 -9.05 -5.74 2.78
C ASN A 77 -7.67 -6.19 2.23
N LEU A 78 -6.60 -5.51 2.64
CA LEU A 78 -5.24 -5.85 2.24
C LEU A 78 -4.66 -7.06 2.99
N ALA A 79 -5.12 -7.37 4.20
CA ALA A 79 -4.68 -8.52 4.98
C ALA A 79 -5.05 -9.85 4.31
N SER A 80 -6.03 -9.87 3.40
CA SER A 80 -6.39 -11.06 2.61
C SER A 80 -5.23 -11.59 1.76
N PHE A 81 -4.29 -10.73 1.36
CA PHE A 81 -3.10 -11.04 0.56
C PHE A 81 -1.87 -11.45 1.39
N LEU A 82 -1.97 -11.45 2.73
CA LEU A 82 -0.89 -11.86 3.61
C LEU A 82 -0.77 -13.39 3.70
N PRO A 83 0.42 -13.90 4.11
CA PRO A 83 0.53 -15.25 4.65
C PRO A 83 -0.51 -15.48 5.75
N ILE A 84 -0.98 -16.73 5.89
CA ILE A 84 -2.09 -17.06 6.79
C ILE A 84 -1.80 -16.67 8.24
N GLU A 85 -0.56 -16.89 8.70
CA GLU A 85 -0.12 -16.61 10.06
C GLU A 85 -0.12 -15.10 10.35
N ASP A 86 0.32 -14.30 9.38
CA ASP A 86 0.32 -12.84 9.49
C ASP A 86 -1.10 -12.26 9.42
N ARG A 87 -1.96 -12.85 8.57
CA ARG A 87 -3.36 -12.47 8.42
C ARG A 87 -4.14 -12.71 9.70
N GLU A 88 -4.01 -13.88 10.31
CA GLU A 88 -4.65 -14.21 11.59
C GLU A 88 -4.22 -13.26 12.70
N LEU A 89 -2.92 -12.95 12.77
CA LEU A 89 -2.40 -12.01 13.75
C LEU A 89 -2.99 -10.60 13.58
N VAL A 90 -3.12 -10.12 12.34
CA VAL A 90 -3.75 -8.82 12.06
C VAL A 90 -5.25 -8.84 12.38
N ASN A 91 -5.97 -9.89 12.01
CA ASN A 91 -7.40 -10.04 12.29
C ASN A 91 -7.69 -10.09 13.79
N ALA A 92 -6.90 -10.86 14.55
CA ALA A 92 -7.03 -10.93 16.01
C ALA A 92 -6.92 -9.54 16.66
N VAL A 93 -6.03 -8.68 16.15
CA VAL A 93 -5.79 -7.34 16.70
C VAL A 93 -6.86 -6.34 16.27
N TYR A 94 -7.12 -6.25 14.96
CA TYR A 94 -7.93 -5.17 14.39
C TYR A 94 -9.42 -5.50 14.21
N LEU A 95 -9.78 -6.78 14.07
CA LEU A 95 -11.18 -7.20 13.93
C LEU A 95 -11.74 -7.71 15.26
N GLU A 96 -10.99 -8.57 15.95
CA GLU A 96 -11.45 -9.19 17.20
C GLU A 96 -11.14 -8.32 18.43
N GLY A 97 -10.33 -7.27 18.29
CA GLY A 97 -9.96 -6.37 19.37
C GLY A 97 -9.12 -7.04 20.46
N LYS A 98 -8.46 -8.17 20.18
CA LYS A 98 -7.63 -8.86 21.17
C LYS A 98 -6.40 -8.02 21.51
N SER A 99 -6.13 -7.92 22.81
CA SER A 99 -4.94 -7.23 23.29
C SER A 99 -3.67 -8.00 22.90
N MET A 100 -2.59 -7.26 22.62
CA MET A 100 -1.28 -7.84 22.33
C MET A 100 -0.75 -8.74 23.46
N ALA A 101 -1.07 -8.41 24.71
CA ALA A 101 -0.73 -9.23 25.87
C ALA A 101 -1.50 -10.57 25.89
N SER A 102 -2.74 -10.60 25.41
CA SER A 102 -3.49 -11.86 25.25
C SER A 102 -2.87 -12.72 24.15
N ILE A 103 -2.58 -12.13 22.98
CA ILE A 103 -1.96 -12.84 21.85
C ILE A 103 -0.57 -13.38 22.21
N ALA A 104 0.24 -12.60 22.93
CA ALA A 104 1.54 -13.00 23.44
C ALA A 104 1.44 -14.26 24.33
N ARG A 105 0.48 -14.29 25.26
CA ARG A 105 0.23 -15.45 26.13
C ARG A 105 -0.19 -16.68 25.33
N MET A 106 -1.12 -16.54 24.37
CA MET A 106 -1.59 -17.66 23.54
C MET A 106 -0.51 -18.22 22.61
N SER A 107 0.37 -17.36 22.10
CA SER A 107 1.43 -17.75 21.15
C SER A 107 2.76 -18.16 21.81
N GLY A 108 2.87 -18.03 23.13
CA GLY A 108 4.13 -18.26 23.86
C GLY A 108 5.25 -17.28 23.49
N ARG A 109 4.91 -16.09 22.98
CA ARG A 109 5.88 -15.06 22.57
C ARG A 109 5.90 -13.90 23.55
N SER A 110 7.00 -13.16 23.59
CA SER A 110 7.05 -11.94 24.41
C SER A 110 6.15 -10.84 23.82
N HIS A 111 5.55 -10.03 24.70
CA HIS A 111 4.69 -8.92 24.30
C HIS A 111 5.39 -7.95 23.32
N LYS A 112 6.68 -7.65 23.57
CA LYS A 112 7.50 -6.82 22.67
C LYS A 112 7.62 -7.44 21.28
N ALA A 113 7.87 -8.75 21.18
CA ALA A 113 8.01 -9.43 19.89
C ALA A 113 6.72 -9.40 19.08
N VAL A 114 5.56 -9.62 19.71
CA VAL A 114 4.25 -9.54 19.05
C VAL A 114 4.00 -8.12 18.54
N ARG A 115 4.25 -7.10 19.37
CA ARG A 115 4.09 -5.69 18.98
C ARG A 115 4.96 -5.32 17.79
N GLU A 116 6.24 -5.65 17.81
CA GLU A 116 7.16 -5.39 16.69
C GLU A 116 6.78 -6.19 15.44
N HIS A 117 6.20 -7.39 15.60
CA HIS A 117 5.72 -8.15 14.47
C HIS A 117 4.52 -7.47 13.79
N VAL A 118 3.52 -7.09 14.57
CA VAL A 118 2.33 -6.39 14.03
C VAL A 118 2.71 -5.04 13.44
N ARG A 119 3.59 -4.28 14.09
CA ARG A 119 4.10 -3.01 13.54
C ARG A 119 4.71 -3.22 12.16
N ARG A 120 5.57 -4.23 11.98
CA ARG A 120 6.18 -4.54 10.68
C ARG A 120 5.15 -4.96 9.64
N ILE A 121 4.20 -5.82 10.00
CA ILE A 121 3.12 -6.25 9.08
C ILE A 121 2.29 -5.05 8.64
N VAL A 122 1.82 -4.21 9.56
CA VAL A 122 0.99 -3.03 9.25
C VAL A 122 1.75 -2.01 8.42
N THR A 123 3.01 -1.74 8.76
CA THR A 123 3.90 -0.87 7.95
C THR A 123 4.01 -1.40 6.51
N ARG A 124 4.15 -2.72 6.36
CA ARG A 124 4.25 -3.39 5.06
C ARG A 124 2.94 -3.30 4.28
N ILE A 125 1.80 -3.63 4.89
CA ILE A 125 0.46 -3.55 4.27
C ILE A 125 0.19 -2.13 3.75
N LEU A 126 0.53 -1.12 4.55
CA LEU A 126 0.27 0.28 4.22
C LEU A 126 1.30 0.86 3.23
N SER A 127 2.33 0.10 2.86
CA SER A 127 3.27 0.54 1.84
C SER A 127 2.58 0.59 0.46
N PRO A 128 2.84 1.63 -0.36
CA PRO A 128 2.28 1.70 -1.71
C PRO A 128 2.66 0.50 -2.59
N ALA A 129 3.87 -0.05 -2.39
CA ALA A 129 4.35 -1.21 -3.13
C ALA A 129 3.56 -2.49 -2.80
N PHE A 130 3.19 -2.71 -1.53
CA PHE A 130 2.33 -3.83 -1.15
C PHE A 130 0.98 -3.75 -1.85
N ALA A 131 0.33 -2.59 -1.78
CA ALA A 131 -0.99 -2.40 -2.37
C ALA A 131 -0.96 -2.57 -3.90
N TYR A 132 0.07 -2.04 -4.56
CA TYR A 132 0.27 -2.21 -6.00
C TYR A 132 0.47 -3.68 -6.39
N VAL A 133 1.34 -4.41 -5.67
CA VAL A 133 1.58 -5.83 -5.94
C VAL A 133 0.34 -6.67 -5.67
N ALA A 134 -0.37 -6.42 -4.57
CA ALA A 134 -1.58 -7.14 -4.22
C ALA A 134 -2.63 -7.08 -5.34
N LEU A 135 -2.81 -5.90 -5.95
CA LEU A 135 -3.84 -5.66 -6.94
C LEU A 135 -3.42 -6.05 -8.38
N GLU A 136 -2.16 -5.88 -8.75
CA GLU A 136 -1.70 -6.09 -10.14
C GLU A 136 -1.01 -7.43 -10.38
N SER A 137 -0.61 -8.16 -9.33
CA SER A 137 0.23 -9.35 -9.49
C SER A 137 -0.42 -10.49 -10.29
N GLU A 138 -1.75 -10.54 -10.39
CA GLU A 138 -2.47 -11.52 -11.19
C GLU A 138 -2.19 -11.40 -12.69
N ASN A 139 -1.93 -10.17 -13.15
CA ASN A 139 -1.66 -9.87 -14.56
C ASN A 139 -0.19 -10.07 -14.94
N TRP A 140 0.67 -10.46 -14.00
CA TRP A 140 2.12 -10.54 -14.24
C TRP A 140 2.56 -11.91 -14.73
N PRO A 141 3.67 -11.98 -15.51
CA PRO A 141 4.30 -13.24 -15.83
C PRO A 141 4.59 -14.05 -14.55
N PRO A 142 4.38 -15.39 -14.55
CA PRO A 142 4.46 -16.21 -13.33
C PRO A 142 5.76 -16.05 -12.54
N ARG A 143 6.88 -15.88 -13.25
CA ARG A 143 8.20 -15.65 -12.64
C ARG A 143 8.25 -14.34 -11.84
N ARG A 144 7.67 -13.26 -12.37
CA ARG A 144 7.59 -11.96 -11.69
C ARG A 144 6.59 -12.00 -10.54
N LYS A 145 5.40 -12.58 -10.76
CA LYS A 145 4.37 -12.79 -9.72
C LYS A 145 4.98 -13.49 -8.50
N LYS A 146 5.71 -14.59 -8.70
CA LYS A 146 6.37 -15.35 -7.63
C LYS A 146 7.37 -14.51 -6.83
N VAL A 147 8.26 -13.78 -7.51
CA VAL A 147 9.27 -12.93 -6.84
C VAL A 147 8.60 -11.81 -6.04
N ALA A 148 7.64 -11.11 -6.64
CA ALA A 148 6.98 -9.99 -5.99
C ALA A 148 6.11 -10.41 -4.80
N THR A 149 5.43 -11.56 -4.91
CA THR A 149 4.67 -12.15 -3.80
C THR A 149 5.59 -12.41 -2.59
N LEU A 150 6.76 -13.01 -2.83
CA LEU A 150 7.73 -13.30 -1.77
C LEU A 150 8.33 -12.02 -1.14
N LEU A 151 8.65 -11.00 -1.96
CA LEU A 151 9.24 -9.76 -1.45
C LEU A 151 8.24 -8.88 -0.74
N PHE A 152 7.13 -8.53 -1.39
CA PHE A 152 6.24 -7.47 -0.93
C PHE A 152 5.12 -8.03 -0.06
N LEU A 153 4.51 -9.16 -0.44
CA LEU A 153 3.38 -9.72 0.32
C LEU A 153 3.88 -10.51 1.54
N HIS A 154 4.90 -11.36 1.35
CA HIS A 154 5.49 -12.15 2.45
C HIS A 154 6.59 -11.40 3.22
N GLY A 155 7.11 -10.28 2.69
CA GLY A 155 8.18 -9.50 3.34
C GLY A 155 9.52 -10.23 3.47
N LEU A 156 9.82 -11.18 2.58
CA LEU A 156 11.09 -11.89 2.63
C LEU A 156 12.23 -11.00 2.11
N PRO A 157 13.46 -11.14 2.66
CA PRO A 157 14.60 -10.43 2.10
C PRO A 157 14.98 -10.96 0.71
N LEU A 158 15.76 -10.19 -0.03
CA LEU A 158 16.17 -10.51 -1.41
C LEU A 158 16.87 -11.89 -1.53
N ARG A 159 17.78 -12.21 -0.60
CA ARG A 159 18.54 -13.47 -0.62
C ARG A 159 17.65 -14.71 -0.40
N PRO A 160 16.82 -14.80 0.68
CA PRO A 160 15.86 -15.89 0.79
C PRO A 160 14.86 -15.95 -0.37
N THR A 161 14.48 -14.81 -0.94
CA THR A 161 13.59 -14.78 -2.09
C THR A 161 14.24 -15.38 -3.33
N ALA A 162 15.51 -15.07 -3.62
CA ALA A 162 16.26 -15.70 -4.70
C ALA A 162 16.26 -17.23 -4.55
N LYS A 163 16.59 -17.72 -3.35
CA LYS A 163 16.56 -19.16 -3.03
C LYS A 163 15.17 -19.79 -3.22
N LYS A 164 14.11 -19.19 -2.66
CA LYS A 164 12.73 -19.72 -2.75
C LYS A 164 12.12 -19.61 -4.16
N SER A 165 12.50 -18.59 -4.92
CA SER A 165 11.99 -18.39 -6.28
C SER A 165 12.72 -19.24 -7.32
N GLY A 166 13.95 -19.70 -7.03
CA GLY A 166 14.82 -20.37 -8.00
C GLY A 166 15.47 -19.39 -8.98
N GLN A 167 15.57 -18.11 -8.62
CA GLN A 167 16.17 -17.07 -9.46
C GLN A 167 17.50 -16.59 -8.87
N THR A 168 18.35 -16.00 -9.72
CA THR A 168 19.57 -15.35 -9.26
C THR A 168 19.24 -14.08 -8.47
N LEU A 169 20.13 -13.71 -7.54
CA LEU A 169 19.97 -12.48 -6.74
C LEU A 169 19.84 -11.23 -7.62
N HIS A 170 20.58 -11.17 -8.74
CA HIS A 170 20.52 -10.06 -9.69
C HIS A 170 19.13 -9.94 -10.35
N SER A 171 18.53 -11.05 -10.80
CA SER A 171 17.17 -11.06 -11.36
C SER A 171 16.12 -10.58 -10.36
N VAL A 172 16.24 -11.01 -9.10
CA VAL A 172 15.36 -10.58 -8.01
C VAL A 172 15.53 -9.08 -7.75
N ARG A 173 16.76 -8.56 -7.68
CA ARG A 173 17.04 -7.13 -7.49
C ARG A 173 16.46 -6.30 -8.64
N LYS A 174 16.68 -6.70 -9.89
CA LYS A 174 16.12 -6.01 -11.07
C LYS A 174 14.59 -5.94 -11.02
N THR A 175 13.93 -7.03 -10.57
CA THR A 175 12.47 -7.04 -10.40
C THR A 175 12.02 -6.10 -9.28
N TYR A 176 12.74 -6.08 -8.16
CA TYR A 176 12.48 -5.19 -7.04
C TYR A 176 12.60 -3.71 -7.44
N ASP A 177 13.68 -3.34 -8.11
CA ASP A 177 13.95 -1.98 -8.56
C ASP A 177 12.86 -1.50 -9.53
N ALA A 178 12.50 -2.33 -10.52
CA ALA A 178 11.45 -2.01 -11.50
C ALA A 178 10.08 -1.79 -10.85
N ILE A 179 9.72 -2.58 -9.83
CA ILE A 179 8.44 -2.39 -9.11
C ILE A 179 8.46 -1.08 -8.32
N ASN A 180 9.55 -0.78 -7.61
CA ASN A 180 9.66 0.45 -6.83
C ASN A 180 9.66 1.70 -7.72
N GLU A 181 10.27 1.64 -8.90
CA GLU A 181 10.24 2.72 -9.89
C GLU A 181 8.81 2.99 -10.36
N ILE A 182 8.06 1.95 -10.73
CA ILE A 182 6.65 2.08 -11.13
C ILE A 182 5.83 2.71 -10.00
N VAL A 183 5.98 2.21 -8.77
CA VAL A 183 5.24 2.71 -7.60
C VAL A 183 5.60 4.17 -7.28
N SER A 184 6.88 4.54 -7.39
CA SER A 184 7.34 5.92 -7.20
C SER A 184 6.71 6.86 -8.23
N ASN A 185 6.72 6.46 -9.50
CA ASN A 185 6.12 7.23 -10.60
C ASN A 185 4.60 7.40 -10.42
N LEU A 186 3.90 6.34 -10.00
CA LEU A 186 2.46 6.41 -9.71
C LEU A 186 2.14 7.35 -8.56
N ASN A 187 2.92 7.30 -7.47
CA ASN A 187 2.75 8.23 -6.35
C ASN A 187 3.01 9.67 -6.80
N HIS A 188 4.07 9.91 -7.59
CA HIS A 188 4.38 11.26 -8.09
C HIS A 188 3.25 11.84 -8.95
N GLN A 189 2.66 11.04 -9.85
CA GLN A 189 1.51 11.45 -10.65
C GLN A 189 0.27 11.77 -9.79
N GLN A 190 0.00 11.00 -8.73
CA GLN A 190 -1.12 11.27 -7.83
C GLN A 190 -0.97 12.59 -7.06
N PHE A 191 0.26 12.98 -6.71
CA PHE A 191 0.51 14.26 -6.04
C PHE A 191 0.46 15.44 -7.01
N GLN A 192 0.94 15.29 -8.24
CA GLN A 192 0.88 16.34 -9.26
C GLN A 192 -0.56 16.61 -9.75
N ALA A 193 -1.41 15.57 -9.83
CA ALA A 193 -2.78 15.66 -10.32
C ALA A 193 -3.77 16.31 -9.33
N ARG A 194 -3.30 17.01 -8.30
CA ARG A 194 -4.13 17.88 -7.44
C ARG A 194 -3.92 19.37 -7.80
N PRO A 195 -4.35 19.83 -8.99
CA PRO A 195 -4.42 21.26 -9.27
C PRO A 195 -5.57 21.83 -8.42
N GLY A 196 -5.26 22.51 -7.31
CA GLY A 196 -6.31 23.23 -6.57
C GLY A 196 -6.13 23.41 -5.07
N SER A 197 -5.10 22.87 -4.42
CA SER A 197 -4.83 23.28 -3.03
C SER A 197 -3.99 24.56 -3.04
N ILE A 198 -4.71 25.67 -2.99
CA ILE A 198 -4.25 27.01 -2.60
C ILE A 198 -3.59 27.77 -3.76
N GLY A 199 -4.43 28.17 -4.72
CA GLY A 199 -4.49 29.60 -4.98
C GLY A 199 -4.81 30.25 -3.64
N ARG A 200 -3.77 30.66 -2.93
CA ARG A 200 -3.89 31.76 -1.97
C ARG A 200 -4.27 32.89 -2.91
N ASP A 201 -5.54 33.24 -2.91
CA ASP A 201 -5.98 34.52 -3.42
C ASP A 201 -5.11 35.55 -2.71
N ASP A 202 -4.08 35.99 -3.42
CA ASP A 202 -3.23 37.12 -3.08
C ASP A 202 -4.04 38.40 -3.33
N THR A 203 -5.29 38.42 -2.85
CA THR A 203 -6.08 39.63 -2.63
C THR A 203 -5.54 40.37 -1.41
N SER A 204 -4.22 40.61 -1.37
CA SER A 204 -3.56 41.53 -0.43
C SER A 204 -3.10 42.84 -1.09
N HIS A 205 -3.47 43.09 -2.34
CA HIS A 205 -3.45 44.43 -2.92
C HIS A 205 -4.88 44.86 -3.22
N ASP A 206 -5.54 45.51 -2.25
CA ASP A 206 -6.15 46.85 -2.40
C ASP A 206 -7.27 47.11 -1.37
N VAL A 207 -6.90 47.51 -0.14
CA VAL A 207 -7.85 48.03 0.88
C VAL A 207 -7.37 49.39 1.40
N ARG A 208 -6.62 50.16 0.61
CA ARG A 208 -6.10 51.48 1.04
C ARG A 208 -6.51 52.66 0.16
N GLN A 209 -7.39 52.49 -0.83
CA GLN A 209 -7.82 53.60 -1.71
C GLN A 209 -9.26 54.12 -1.51
N ALA A 210 -9.95 53.81 -0.41
CA ALA A 210 -11.36 54.24 -0.22
C ALA A 210 -11.63 55.33 0.84
N TRP A 211 -10.60 56.04 1.34
CA TRP A 211 -10.77 57.05 2.41
C TRP A 211 -10.05 58.39 2.12
N SER A 212 -10.06 58.83 0.86
CA SER A 212 -9.60 60.18 0.48
C SER A 212 -10.47 60.75 -0.65
N ALA A 213 -11.62 61.34 -0.30
CA ALA A 213 -12.29 62.49 -0.95
C ALA A 213 -13.66 62.71 -0.32
#